data_AF-A0A3N5KBY3-F1
#
_entry.id   AF-A0A3N5KBY3-F1
#
_cell.length_a   1.000
_cell.length_b   1.000
_cell.length_c   1.000
_cell.angle_alpha   90.00
_cell.angle_beta   90.00
_cell.angle_gamma   90.00
#
_symmetry.space_group_name_H-M   'P 1'
#
loop_
_entity.id
_entity.type
_entity.pdbx_description
1 polymer ?
#
loop_
_entity_poly.entity_id
_entity_poly.type
_entity_poly.pdbx_seq_one_letter_code
_entity_poly.pdbx_strand_id
1 'polypeptide(L)' 'MSLKDVELKKTVNLPRTDFPMKANLPQAEPKMLARWEAADLYHKIRQARAGRPQYVLHDGPPYANG' A
#
# COMPACT_ATOMS: atom_id res chain seq x y z
N MET A 1 -17.81 -46.25 -10.55
CA MET A 1 -16.99 -45.32 -9.73
C MET A 1 -17.54 -43.92 -9.98
N SER A 2 -18.16 -43.31 -8.97
CA SER A 2 -18.92 -42.08 -9.12
C SER A 2 -17.95 -40.89 -9.24
N LEU A 3 -18.10 -40.06 -10.28
CA LEU A 3 -17.35 -38.80 -10.44
C LEU A 3 -17.61 -37.79 -9.28
N LYS A 4 -18.56 -38.09 -8.39
CA LYS A 4 -18.89 -37.24 -7.23
C LYS A 4 -17.84 -37.29 -6.12
N ASP A 5 -16.91 -38.24 -6.15
CA ASP A 5 -15.92 -38.44 -5.08
C ASP A 5 -14.58 -37.72 -5.36
N VAL A 6 -14.37 -37.19 -6.57
CA VAL A 6 -13.22 -36.35 -6.89
C VAL A 6 -13.58 -34.91 -6.59
N GLU A 7 -12.94 -34.31 -5.58
CA GLU A 7 -13.17 -32.92 -5.19
C GLU A 7 -12.51 -31.97 -6.20
N LEU A 8 -13.13 -31.80 -7.39
CA LEU A 8 -12.63 -31.03 -8.54
C LEU A 8 -12.22 -29.58 -8.19
N LYS A 9 -12.78 -29.00 -7.11
CA LYS A 9 -12.38 -27.69 -6.61
C LYS A 9 -10.92 -27.66 -6.12
N LYS A 10 -10.37 -28.79 -5.66
CA LYS A 10 -8.97 -28.90 -5.21
C LYS A 10 -7.99 -29.15 -6.37
N THR A 11 -8.47 -29.49 -7.56
CA THR A 11 -7.62 -29.76 -8.73
C THR A 11 -7.35 -28.53 -9.58
N VAL A 12 -7.91 -27.36 -9.20
CA VAL A 12 -7.74 -26.10 -9.92
C VAL A 12 -6.82 -25.13 -9.15
N ASN A 13 -5.87 -24.54 -9.86
CA ASN A 13 -4.94 -23.54 -9.30
C ASN A 13 -5.59 -22.16 -9.28
N LEU A 14 -6.42 -21.90 -8.26
CA LEU A 14 -7.05 -20.61 -8.08
C LEU A 14 -6.09 -19.61 -7.40
N PRO A 15 -6.10 -18.32 -7.82
CA PRO A 15 -5.37 -17.27 -7.12
C PRO A 15 -5.82 -17.17 -5.66
N ARG A 16 -4.85 -16.99 -4.76
CA ARG A 16 -5.09 -16.75 -3.34
C ARG A 16 -4.31 -15.51 -2.93
N THR A 17 -4.95 -14.64 -2.16
CA THR A 17 -4.33 -13.44 -1.64
C THR A 17 -4.97 -13.08 -0.32
N ASP A 18 -4.15 -12.60 0.62
CA ASP A 18 -4.62 -12.00 1.87
C ASP A 18 -5.03 -10.54 1.65
N PHE A 19 -4.82 -10.00 0.44
CA PHE A 19 -5.24 -8.66 0.09
C PHE A 19 -6.78 -8.57 0.07
N PRO A 20 -7.38 -7.72 0.92
CA PRO A 20 -8.83 -7.62 1.00
C PRO A 20 -9.38 -6.97 -0.26
N MET A 21 -10.49 -7.50 -0.79
CA MET A 21 -11.18 -6.85 -1.92
C MET A 21 -11.80 -5.50 -1.53
N LYS A 22 -12.16 -5.29 -0.25
CA LYS A 22 -12.65 -4.01 0.26
C LYS A 22 -11.49 -3.20 0.84
N ALA A 23 -11.36 -1.94 0.42
CA ALA A 23 -10.24 -1.09 0.81
C ALA A 23 -10.24 -0.68 2.30
N ASN A 24 -11.42 -0.36 2.86
CA ASN A 24 -11.56 0.07 4.26
C ASN A 24 -10.63 1.24 4.65
N LEU A 25 -10.56 2.25 3.77
CA LEU A 25 -9.61 3.36 3.84
C LEU A 25 -9.61 4.13 5.17
N PRO A 26 -10.77 4.45 5.81
CA PRO A 26 -10.77 5.18 7.07
C PRO A 26 -9.95 4.52 8.19
N GLN A 27 -9.78 3.20 8.15
CA GLN A 27 -8.97 2.45 9.10
C GLN A 27 -7.58 2.08 8.56
N ALA A 28 -7.44 1.89 7.24
CA ALA A 28 -6.19 1.50 6.62
C ALA A 28 -5.20 2.66 6.48
N GLU A 29 -5.67 3.85 6.09
CA GLU A 29 -4.82 5.02 5.84
C GLU A 29 -4.08 5.50 7.10
N PRO A 30 -4.73 5.65 8.28
CA PRO A 30 -4.01 6.07 9.49
C PRO A 30 -2.89 5.08 9.89
N LYS A 31 -3.13 3.77 9.72
CA LYS A 31 -2.11 2.73 9.99
C LYS A 31 -0.94 2.82 9.03
N MET A 32 -1.20 3.15 7.77
CA MET A 32 -0.16 3.32 6.76
C MET A 32 0.72 4.54 7.06
N LEU A 33 0.11 5.67 7.42
CA LEU A 33 0.82 6.89 7.84
C LEU A 33 1.71 6.62 9.05
N ALA A 34 1.15 6.02 10.12
CA ALA A 34 1.90 5.67 11.32
C ALA A 34 3.10 4.75 11.02
N ARG A 35 2.94 3.80 10.09
CA ARG A 35 4.03 2.93 9.64
C ARG A 35 5.13 3.73 8.92
N TRP A 36 4.76 4.68 8.06
CA TRP A 36 5.73 5.52 7.34
C TRP A 36 6.50 6.44 8.27
N GLU A 37 5.81 7.04 9.25
CA GLU A 37 6.42 7.87 10.30
C GLU A 37 7.40 7.05 11.15
N ALA A 38 6.96 5.89 11.66
CA ALA A 38 7.82 5.00 12.44
C ALA A 38 9.04 4.50 11.65
N ALA A 39 8.91 4.39 10.32
CA ALA A 39 9.99 3.99 9.44
C ALA A 39 10.92 5.15 9.04
N ASP A 40 10.64 6.40 9.43
CA ASP A 40 11.32 7.61 8.94
C ASP A 40 11.48 7.62 7.41
N LEU A 41 10.37 7.30 6.73
CA LEU A 41 10.39 7.02 5.30
C LEU A 41 10.85 8.23 4.47
N TYR A 42 10.45 9.44 4.86
CA TYR A 42 10.82 10.65 4.13
C TYR A 42 12.34 10.86 4.12
N HIS A 43 13.01 10.75 5.27
CA HIS A 43 14.46 10.88 5.35
C HIS A 43 15.15 9.80 4.51
N LYS A 44 14.69 8.55 4.57
CA LYS A 44 15.23 7.44 3.74
C LYS A 44 15.12 7.74 2.25
N ILE A 45 13.99 8.30 1.79
CA ILE A 45 13.81 8.72 0.40
C ILE A 45 14.83 9.82 0.03
N ARG A 46 15.03 10.82 0.91
CA ARG A 46 16.02 11.89 0.68
C ARG A 46 17.44 11.34 0.58
N GLN A 47 17.81 10.42 1.47
CA GLN A 47 19.12 9.78 1.47
C GLN A 47 19.35 8.95 0.20
N ALA A 48 18.38 8.15 -0.23
CA ALA A 48 18.46 7.34 -1.46
C ALA A 48 18.56 8.17 -2.75
N ARG A 49 18.23 9.46 -2.68
CA ARG A 49 18.28 10.41 -3.80
C ARG A 49 19.46 11.38 -3.74
N ALA A 50 20.37 11.23 -2.76
CA ALA A 50 21.55 12.08 -2.64
C ALA A 50 22.38 12.11 -3.93
N GLY A 51 22.84 13.30 -4.33
CA GLY A 51 23.66 13.53 -5.52
C GLY A 51 22.92 13.51 -6.86
N ARG A 52 21.61 13.24 -6.89
CA ARG A 52 20.81 13.26 -8.13
C ARG A 52 20.34 14.69 -8.44
N PRO A 53 20.02 15.02 -9.71
CA PRO A 53 19.51 16.33 -10.07
C PRO A 53 18.33 16.75 -9.19
N GLN A 54 18.41 17.97 -8.65
CA GLN A 54 17.39 18.49 -7.76
C GLN A 54 16.13 18.85 -8.54
N TYR A 55 14.99 18.42 -8.01
CA TYR A 55 13.67 18.89 -8.43
C TYR A 55 13.01 19.56 -7.22
N VAL A 56 12.55 20.79 -7.41
CA VAL A 56 11.89 21.58 -6.37
C VAL A 56 10.44 21.82 -6.78
N LEU A 57 9.51 21.35 -5.96
CA LEU A 57 8.09 21.64 -6.09
C LEU A 57 7.75 22.74 -5.09
N HIS A 58 7.42 23.94 -5.58
CA HIS A 58 6.93 25.02 -4.73
C HIS A 58 5.46 24.76 -4.41
N ASP A 59 5.16 24.44 -3.16
CA ASP A 59 3.79 24.40 -2.68
C ASP A 59 3.36 25.80 -2.24
N GLY A 60 2.20 26.24 -2.72
CA GLY A 60 1.69 27.57 -2.39
C GLY A 60 1.25 27.63 -0.92
N PRO A 61 1.44 28.76 -0.22
CA PRO A 61 0.96 28.87 1.15
C PRO A 61 -0.56 28.71 1.16
N PRO A 62 -1.13 27.81 1.99
CA PRO A 62 -2.57 27.70 2.11
C PRO A 62 -3.12 28.98 2.76
N TYR A 63 -4.34 29.37 2.38
CA TYR A 63 -5.08 30.34 3.17
C TYR A 63 -5.51 29.67 4.48
N ALA A 64 -5.06 30.19 5.61
CA ALA A 64 -5.38 29.67 6.93
C ALA A 64 -6.74 30.17 7.46
N ASN A 65 -7.77 30.13 6.59
CA ASN A 65 -9.15 30.46 6.96
C ASN A 65 -9.91 29.13 7.00
N GLY A 66 -10.13 28.62 8.22
CA GLY A 66 -10.85 27.36 8.46
C GLY A 66 -12.31 27.41 8.04
#